data_AF-A0AAU5BMF7-F1
#
_entry.id   AF-A0AAU5BMF7-F1
#
_cell.length_a   1.000
_cell.length_b   1.000
_cell.length_c   1.000
_cell.angle_alpha   90.00
_cell.angle_beta   90.00
_cell.angle_gamma   90.00
#
_symmetry.space_group_name_H-M   'P 1'
#
loop_
_entity.id
_entity.type
_entity.pdbx_description
1 polymer ?
#
loop_
_entity_poly.entity_id
_entity_poly.type
_entity_poly.pdbx_seq_one_letter_code
_entity_poly.pdbx_strand_id
1 'polypeptide(L)'
;MIILDTCVIYGMSLTGAEAALLRALRETGTERVAVPWMVREERVAQLALKYEAAHEKALTALKQLKRETPGAVPDLGAPDLEAVRAHWRDKLAELVEVLPTSEAALRGGMYREANILPPANSMPHPTRQRRVLKLGARDASIWLSAVEYARDHPEETVYFVSSNTSDFTDGSGKYPAPMDKDVEGLGERFVHLKRLDEVLKLVAPSVEVTSEQVESQLPAYADHFRDAALAQWGMPTSPATARFPARAATSGAVGEASCWLGARDTVKVKAVEVSEVRGYRLSDDEWCTATVLWQVTGAAFFADAVTTVACTWRTRILLPLVEDGPAPRILSADRPTAPADDASIDWPPANDADVRLADIRRVVEAVQGGTRWEKVLASLWAMSTGLSFDDAARRRFIETERENKIRMDIEADAATAEDWTAGDDLWSGLDD
;
A
#
# COMPACT_ATOMS: atom_id res chain seq x y z
N MET A 1 6.08 -23.71 -2.17
CA MET A 1 6.90 -22.47 -2.34
C MET A 1 6.96 -22.06 -3.80
N ILE A 2 6.67 -20.80 -4.10
CA ILE A 2 6.72 -20.19 -5.43
C ILE A 2 7.87 -19.18 -5.46
N ILE A 3 8.85 -19.36 -6.33
CA ILE A 3 10.01 -18.48 -6.48
C ILE A 3 9.93 -17.77 -7.83
N LEU A 4 9.78 -16.44 -7.81
CA LEU A 4 9.63 -15.65 -9.03
C LEU A 4 10.95 -15.06 -9.51
N ASP A 5 11.20 -15.16 -10.81
CA ASP A 5 12.27 -14.45 -11.52
C ASP A 5 11.90 -12.97 -11.77
N THR A 6 12.89 -12.13 -12.07
CA THR A 6 12.68 -10.70 -12.33
C THR A 6 11.77 -10.45 -13.52
N CYS A 7 11.84 -11.28 -14.57
CA CYS A 7 11.00 -11.11 -15.75
C CYS A 7 9.50 -11.23 -15.43
N VAL A 8 9.13 -12.03 -14.43
CA VAL A 8 7.75 -12.22 -13.99
C VAL A 8 7.26 -10.97 -13.24
N ILE A 9 8.05 -10.48 -12.29
CA ILE A 9 7.72 -9.25 -11.53
C ILE A 9 7.74 -8.02 -12.44
N TYR A 10 8.60 -8.04 -13.47
CA TYR A 10 8.66 -6.98 -14.46
C TYR A 10 7.35 -6.90 -15.27
N GLY A 11 6.84 -8.05 -15.71
CA GLY A 11 5.64 -8.17 -16.53
C GLY A 11 4.33 -7.84 -15.78
N MET A 12 4.30 -8.01 -14.46
CA MET A 12 3.10 -7.73 -13.67
C MET A 12 2.95 -6.25 -13.28
N SER A 13 1.70 -5.79 -13.20
CA SER A 13 1.38 -4.57 -12.48
C SER A 13 1.31 -4.86 -10.99
N LEU A 14 2.06 -4.11 -10.17
CA LEU A 14 2.04 -4.23 -8.70
C LEU A 14 0.67 -3.89 -8.09
N THR A 15 -0.23 -3.29 -8.86
CA THR A 15 -1.63 -3.02 -8.48
C THR A 15 -2.64 -3.85 -9.28
N GLY A 16 -2.18 -4.70 -10.20
CA GLY A 16 -3.04 -5.52 -11.05
C GLY A 16 -3.54 -6.80 -10.36
N ALA A 17 -4.34 -7.57 -11.10
CA ALA A 17 -4.98 -8.79 -10.62
C ALA A 17 -3.98 -9.87 -10.16
N GLU A 18 -2.83 -10.00 -10.82
CA GLU A 18 -1.79 -10.96 -10.44
C GLU A 18 -1.16 -10.60 -9.09
N ALA A 19 -0.77 -9.35 -8.89
CA ALA A 19 -0.25 -8.86 -7.62
C ALA A 19 -1.28 -9.00 -6.49
N ALA A 20 -2.55 -8.73 -6.78
CA ALA A 20 -3.65 -8.94 -5.85
C ALA A 20 -3.76 -10.42 -5.41
N LEU A 21 -3.61 -11.37 -6.33
CA LEU A 21 -3.64 -12.79 -6.02
C LEU A 21 -2.38 -13.26 -5.26
N LEU A 22 -1.20 -12.70 -5.54
CA LEU A 22 0.00 -12.96 -4.74
C LEU A 22 -0.15 -12.47 -3.30
N ARG A 23 -0.76 -11.29 -3.09
CA ARG A 23 -1.13 -10.82 -1.74
C ARG A 23 -2.09 -11.79 -1.08
N ALA A 24 -3.12 -12.24 -1.81
CA ALA A 24 -4.07 -13.21 -1.28
C ALA A 24 -3.40 -14.50 -0.82
N LEU A 25 -2.54 -15.11 -1.64
CA LEU A 25 -1.79 -16.32 -1.28
C LEU A 25 -0.95 -16.14 -0.01
N ARG A 26 -0.31 -14.97 0.12
CA ARG A 26 0.48 -14.64 1.30
C ARG A 26 -0.40 -14.42 2.54
N GLU A 27 -1.52 -13.72 2.39
CA GLU A 27 -2.44 -13.39 3.49
C GLU A 27 -3.16 -14.63 4.02
N THR A 28 -3.54 -15.56 3.14
CA THR A 28 -4.16 -16.84 3.54
C THR A 28 -3.13 -17.86 4.04
N GLY A 29 -1.84 -17.66 3.74
CA GLY A 29 -0.78 -18.61 4.05
C GLY A 29 -0.89 -19.90 3.24
N THR A 30 -1.67 -19.93 2.16
CA THR A 30 -1.87 -21.11 1.32
C THR A 30 -0.56 -21.54 0.66
N GLU A 31 0.20 -20.57 0.14
CA GLU A 31 1.52 -20.80 -0.44
C GLU A 31 2.44 -19.64 -0.11
N ARG A 32 3.72 -19.95 0.09
CA ARG A 32 4.76 -18.93 0.20
C ARG A 32 5.15 -18.48 -1.20
N VAL A 33 5.09 -17.18 -1.43
CA VAL A 33 5.56 -16.53 -2.65
C VAL A 33 6.80 -15.72 -2.31
N ALA A 34 7.91 -16.02 -2.97
CA ALA A 34 9.18 -15.42 -2.67
C ALA A 34 9.95 -15.02 -3.93
N VAL A 35 10.93 -14.15 -3.73
CA VAL A 35 11.86 -13.70 -4.77
C VAL A 35 13.28 -13.76 -4.20
N PRO A 36 14.27 -14.21 -4.96
CA PRO A 36 15.66 -14.03 -4.55
C PRO A 36 15.97 -12.56 -4.31
N TRP A 37 16.81 -12.25 -3.33
CA TRP A 37 17.24 -10.88 -3.04
C TRP A 37 17.73 -10.16 -4.30
N MET A 38 18.45 -10.88 -5.16
CA MET A 38 18.95 -10.33 -6.42
C MET A 38 17.83 -9.88 -7.38
N VAL A 39 16.69 -10.60 -7.41
CA VAL A 39 15.50 -10.21 -8.19
C VAL A 39 14.93 -8.88 -7.68
N ARG A 40 14.79 -8.76 -6.35
CA ARG A 40 14.26 -7.53 -5.73
C ARG A 40 15.15 -6.34 -6.05
N GLU A 41 16.46 -6.45 -5.84
CA GLU A 41 17.37 -5.33 -6.07
C GLU A 41 17.47 -4.95 -7.55
N GLU A 42 17.38 -5.93 -8.47
CA GLU A 42 17.29 -5.62 -9.90
C GLU A 42 16.04 -4.79 -10.20
N ARG A 43 14.87 -5.24 -9.74
CA ARG A 43 13.60 -4.54 -9.98
C ARG A 43 13.60 -3.12 -9.39
N VAL A 44 14.13 -2.99 -8.17
CA VAL A 44 14.27 -1.70 -7.48
C VAL A 44 15.20 -0.76 -8.23
N ALA A 45 16.34 -1.25 -8.73
CA ALA A 45 17.27 -0.46 -9.53
C ALA A 45 16.61 0.03 -10.84
N GLN A 46 15.87 -0.83 -11.54
CA GLN A 46 15.13 -0.45 -12.75
C GLN A 46 14.09 0.65 -12.49
N LEU A 47 13.36 0.56 -11.38
CA LEU A 47 12.36 1.56 -10.98
C LEU A 47 13.01 2.90 -10.64
N ALA A 48 14.16 2.88 -9.97
CA ALA A 48 14.95 4.09 -9.69
C ALA A 48 15.47 4.75 -10.98
N LEU A 49 15.97 3.97 -11.95
CA LEU A 49 16.39 4.49 -13.26
C LEU A 49 15.22 5.09 -14.05
N LYS A 50 14.03 4.46 -13.99
CA LYS A 50 12.82 5.00 -14.62
C LYS A 50 12.41 6.34 -13.98
N TYR A 51 12.50 6.45 -12.65
CA TYR A 51 12.25 7.69 -11.93
C TYR A 51 13.26 8.78 -12.32
N GLU A 52 14.57 8.46 -12.35
CA GLU A 52 15.62 9.39 -12.75
C GLU A 52 15.36 9.96 -14.15
N ALA A 53 15.08 9.09 -15.12
CA ALA A 53 14.74 9.52 -16.48
C ALA A 53 13.47 10.39 -16.55
N ALA A 54 12.47 10.13 -15.69
CA ALA A 54 11.27 10.97 -15.60
C ALA A 54 11.60 12.34 -14.96
N HIS A 55 12.45 12.36 -13.95
CA HIS A 55 12.93 13.57 -13.28
C HIS A 55 13.72 14.46 -14.25
N GLU A 56 14.64 13.90 -15.04
CA GLU A 56 15.39 14.63 -16.06
C GLU A 56 14.48 15.27 -17.13
N LYS A 57 13.45 14.53 -17.57
CA LYS A 57 12.44 15.06 -18.51
C LYS A 57 11.66 16.21 -17.89
N ALA A 58 11.25 16.08 -16.63
CA ALA A 58 10.53 17.14 -15.91
C ALA A 58 11.41 18.38 -15.72
N LEU A 59 12.68 18.21 -15.32
CA LEU A 59 13.66 19.30 -15.25
C LEU A 59 13.83 20.02 -16.58
N THR A 60 13.91 19.27 -17.69
CA THR A 60 14.03 19.84 -19.03
C THR A 60 12.78 20.66 -19.40
N ALA A 61 11.59 20.15 -19.12
CA ALA A 61 10.33 20.84 -19.36
C ALA A 61 10.20 22.13 -18.52
N LEU A 62 10.59 22.10 -17.24
CA LEU A 62 10.57 23.30 -16.39
C LEU A 62 11.58 24.35 -16.85
N LYS A 63 12.78 23.93 -17.30
CA LYS A 63 13.75 24.84 -17.91
C LYS A 63 13.19 25.53 -19.15
N GLN A 64 12.41 24.82 -19.97
CA GLN A 64 11.75 25.40 -21.12
C GLN A 64 10.65 26.38 -20.69
N LEU A 65 9.78 25.99 -19.75
CA LEU A 65 8.71 26.85 -19.24
C LEU A 65 9.25 28.16 -18.66
N LYS A 66 10.39 28.11 -17.95
CA LYS A 66 11.07 29.27 -17.37
C LYS A 66 11.57 30.27 -18.42
N ARG A 67 11.79 29.83 -19.67
CA ARG A 67 12.16 30.74 -20.77
C ARG A 67 10.96 31.49 -21.34
N GLU A 68 9.78 30.87 -21.31
CA GLU A 68 8.55 31.40 -21.92
C GLU A 68 7.68 32.18 -20.93
N THR A 69 7.87 31.97 -19.62
CA THR A 69 6.98 32.53 -18.58
C THR A 69 7.70 33.59 -17.74
N PRO A 70 7.15 34.81 -17.58
CA PRO A 70 7.73 35.84 -16.70
C PRO A 70 7.65 35.53 -15.20
N GLY A 71 6.80 34.58 -14.82
CA GLY A 71 6.54 34.19 -13.43
C GLY A 71 7.54 33.16 -12.86
N ALA A 72 7.44 32.94 -11.55
CA ALA A 72 8.22 31.91 -10.88
C ALA A 72 7.79 30.51 -11.34
N VAL A 73 8.76 29.72 -11.78
CA VAL A 73 8.57 28.30 -12.10
C VAL A 73 9.09 27.47 -10.93
N PRO A 74 8.37 26.42 -10.49
CA PRO A 74 8.82 25.54 -9.41
C PRO A 74 10.20 24.92 -9.69
N ASP A 75 10.99 24.72 -8.63
CA ASP A 75 12.22 23.94 -8.68
C ASP A 75 11.95 22.50 -8.19
N LEU A 76 12.48 21.50 -8.90
CA LEU A 76 12.33 20.09 -8.53
C LEU A 76 13.41 19.60 -7.58
N GLY A 77 14.51 20.35 -7.42
CA GLY A 77 15.66 19.90 -6.63
C GLY A 77 16.41 18.75 -7.29
N ALA A 78 17.28 18.08 -6.51
CA ALA A 78 18.00 16.89 -6.95
C ALA A 78 17.16 15.61 -6.71
N PRO A 79 17.20 14.61 -7.60
CA PRO A 79 16.47 13.37 -7.41
C PRO A 79 17.05 12.57 -6.24
N ASP A 80 16.20 12.18 -5.28
CA ASP A 80 16.59 11.25 -4.21
C ASP A 80 16.34 9.81 -4.65
N LEU A 81 17.32 9.22 -5.32
CA LEU A 81 17.21 7.85 -5.83
C LEU A 81 17.15 6.81 -4.72
N GLU A 82 17.74 7.06 -3.54
CA GLU A 82 17.73 6.07 -2.47
C GLU A 82 16.38 6.04 -1.74
N ALA A 83 15.73 7.19 -1.55
CA ALA A 83 14.35 7.21 -1.07
C ALA A 83 13.41 6.45 -2.02
N VAL A 84 13.61 6.59 -3.34
CA VAL A 84 12.85 5.82 -4.34
C VAL A 84 13.14 4.33 -4.22
N ARG A 85 14.40 3.93 -4.03
CA ARG A 85 14.75 2.51 -3.85
C ARG A 85 14.15 1.93 -2.57
N ALA A 86 14.25 2.64 -1.46
CA ALA A 86 13.65 2.25 -0.18
C ALA A 86 12.13 2.05 -0.32
N HIS A 87 11.43 3.02 -0.91
CA HIS A 87 9.99 2.91 -1.18
C HIS A 87 9.64 1.64 -1.97
N TRP A 88 10.38 1.33 -3.02
CA TRP A 88 10.08 0.14 -3.84
C TRP A 88 10.49 -1.18 -3.19
N ARG A 89 11.51 -1.18 -2.32
CA ARG A 89 11.83 -2.37 -1.49
C ARG A 89 10.66 -2.67 -0.57
N ASP A 90 10.11 -1.67 0.11
CA ASP A 90 8.97 -1.83 1.01
C ASP A 90 7.74 -2.32 0.23
N LYS A 91 7.45 -1.70 -0.91
CA LYS A 91 6.31 -2.09 -1.77
C LYS A 91 6.42 -3.52 -2.31
N LEU A 92 7.61 -3.99 -2.65
CA LEU A 92 7.81 -5.39 -3.05
C LEU A 92 7.73 -6.33 -1.85
N ALA A 93 8.23 -5.92 -0.68
CA ALA A 93 8.13 -6.69 0.56
C ALA A 93 6.69 -6.82 1.08
N GLU A 94 5.73 -6.01 0.61
CA GLU A 94 4.28 -6.19 0.81
C GLU A 94 3.72 -7.36 -0.04
N LEU A 95 4.37 -7.71 -1.14
CA LEU A 95 3.89 -8.71 -2.10
C LEU A 95 4.52 -10.09 -1.91
N VAL A 96 5.82 -10.13 -1.64
CA VAL A 96 6.63 -11.35 -1.67
C VAL A 96 7.60 -11.41 -0.51
N GLU A 97 7.91 -12.62 -0.08
CA GLU A 97 9.07 -12.89 0.77
C GLU A 97 10.36 -12.68 -0.03
N VAL A 98 11.43 -12.26 0.66
CA VAL A 98 12.75 -12.10 0.03
C VAL A 98 13.66 -13.21 0.51
N LEU A 99 14.00 -14.13 -0.39
CA LEU A 99 14.96 -15.18 -0.12
C LEU A 99 16.37 -14.59 -0.16
N PRO A 100 17.17 -14.75 0.90
CA PRO A 100 18.58 -14.36 0.86
C PRO A 100 19.29 -15.06 -0.31
N THR A 101 20.00 -14.29 -1.13
CA THR A 101 20.93 -14.87 -2.09
C THR A 101 22.24 -15.13 -1.36
N SER A 102 22.64 -16.39 -1.23
CA SER A 102 23.86 -16.76 -0.51
C SER A 102 25.12 -16.21 -1.20
N GLU A 103 26.20 -16.10 -0.43
CA GLU A 103 27.50 -15.76 -1.01
C GLU A 103 27.94 -16.79 -2.07
N ALA A 104 27.63 -18.06 -1.86
CA ALA A 104 27.93 -19.14 -2.79
C ALA A 104 27.18 -18.95 -4.13
N ALA A 105 25.89 -18.62 -4.08
CA ALA A 105 25.09 -18.29 -5.26
C ALA A 105 25.64 -17.07 -6.01
N LEU A 106 26.02 -16.00 -5.29
CA LEU A 106 26.62 -14.79 -5.91
C LEU A 106 27.95 -15.09 -6.60
N ARG A 107 28.86 -15.79 -5.91
CA ARG A 107 30.15 -16.22 -6.48
C ARG A 107 29.95 -17.18 -7.65
N GLY A 108 28.99 -18.09 -7.54
CA GLY A 108 28.59 -19.01 -8.59
C GLY A 108 28.08 -18.26 -9.83
N GLY A 109 27.26 -17.23 -9.64
CA GLY A 109 26.80 -16.36 -10.71
C GLY A 109 27.95 -15.69 -11.46
N MET A 110 28.87 -15.05 -10.75
CA MET A 110 30.06 -14.43 -11.33
C MET A 110 30.95 -15.43 -12.06
N TYR A 111 31.13 -16.62 -11.48
CA TYR A 111 31.90 -17.70 -12.10
C TYR A 111 31.26 -18.15 -13.41
N ARG A 112 29.93 -18.30 -13.44
CA ARG A 112 29.20 -18.70 -14.66
C ARG A 112 29.29 -17.66 -15.75
N GLU A 113 29.13 -16.37 -15.42
CA GLU A 113 29.30 -15.29 -16.41
C GLU A 113 30.71 -15.26 -16.98
N ALA A 114 31.74 -15.37 -16.13
CA ALA A 114 33.13 -15.40 -16.57
C ALA A 114 33.41 -16.53 -17.58
N ASN A 115 32.72 -17.67 -17.43
CA ASN A 115 32.89 -18.87 -18.25
C ASN A 115 31.80 -19.07 -19.31
N ILE A 116 30.80 -18.18 -19.40
CA ILE A 116 29.63 -18.31 -20.30
C ILE A 116 28.92 -19.65 -20.08
N LEU A 117 28.63 -19.96 -18.82
CA LEU A 117 27.93 -21.18 -18.42
C LEU A 117 26.45 -20.85 -18.13
N PRO A 118 25.48 -21.63 -18.64
CA PRO A 118 24.06 -21.41 -18.41
C PRO A 118 23.69 -21.24 -16.92
N PRO A 119 22.77 -20.32 -16.59
CA PRO A 119 21.98 -19.47 -17.50
C PRO A 119 22.74 -18.26 -18.06
N ALA A 120 24.02 -18.06 -17.70
CA ALA A 120 24.80 -16.97 -18.26
C ALA A 120 25.12 -17.21 -19.74
N ASN A 121 25.10 -16.14 -20.52
CA ASN A 121 25.23 -16.18 -21.96
C ASN A 121 26.14 -15.04 -22.46
N SER A 122 26.30 -14.97 -23.78
CA SER A 122 27.18 -14.02 -24.43
C SER A 122 26.45 -13.37 -25.61
N MET A 123 26.49 -12.05 -25.70
CA MET A 123 25.84 -11.29 -26.77
C MET A 123 26.86 -10.47 -27.57
N PRO A 124 26.64 -10.23 -28.88
CA PRO A 124 27.49 -9.35 -29.66
C PRO A 124 27.56 -7.93 -29.06
N HIS A 125 28.75 -7.34 -29.02
CA HIS A 125 28.92 -5.98 -28.52
C HIS A 125 28.29 -4.96 -29.50
N PRO A 126 27.41 -4.05 -29.04
CA PRO A 126 26.58 -3.21 -29.92
C PRO A 126 27.39 -2.26 -30.81
N THR A 127 28.55 -1.81 -30.31
CA THR A 127 29.40 -0.82 -31.01
C THR A 127 30.78 -1.34 -31.43
N ARG A 128 31.13 -2.60 -31.13
CA ARG A 128 32.47 -3.14 -31.38
C ARG A 128 32.37 -4.48 -32.11
N GLN A 129 32.52 -4.43 -33.43
CA GLN A 129 32.63 -5.64 -34.25
C GLN A 129 33.73 -6.54 -33.67
N ARG A 130 33.39 -7.82 -33.43
CA ARG A 130 34.25 -8.87 -32.85
C ARG A 130 34.45 -8.87 -31.32
N ARG A 131 33.76 -8.05 -30.55
CA ARG A 131 33.69 -8.24 -29.08
C ARG A 131 32.36 -8.86 -28.68
N VAL A 132 32.41 -9.69 -27.65
CA VAL A 132 31.26 -10.32 -27.03
C VAL A 132 31.13 -9.78 -25.61
N LEU A 133 29.91 -9.40 -25.24
CA LEU A 133 29.53 -9.04 -23.88
C LEU A 133 29.12 -10.32 -23.17
N LYS A 134 29.82 -10.66 -22.09
CA LYS A 134 29.42 -11.75 -21.18
C LYS A 134 28.41 -11.17 -20.19
N LEU A 135 27.29 -11.84 -20.03
CA LEU A 135 26.15 -11.38 -19.24
C LEU A 135 25.50 -12.58 -18.54
N GLY A 136 24.77 -12.31 -17.46
CA GLY A 136 23.91 -13.30 -16.79
C GLY A 136 24.42 -13.80 -15.45
N ALA A 137 25.42 -13.15 -14.83
CA ALA A 137 25.79 -13.44 -13.45
C ALA A 137 24.60 -13.35 -12.49
N ARG A 138 23.73 -12.37 -12.76
CA ARG A 138 22.47 -12.15 -12.05
C ARG A 138 21.52 -13.32 -12.21
N ASP A 139 21.20 -13.71 -13.45
CA ASP A 139 20.25 -14.79 -13.76
C ASP A 139 20.77 -16.12 -13.19
N ALA A 140 22.08 -16.34 -13.21
CA ALA A 140 22.73 -17.46 -12.54
C ALA A 140 22.59 -17.42 -11.01
N SER A 141 22.72 -16.24 -10.39
CA SER A 141 22.52 -16.09 -8.94
C SER A 141 21.07 -16.34 -8.53
N ILE A 142 20.10 -15.94 -9.37
CA ILE A 142 18.66 -16.17 -9.17
C ILE A 142 18.37 -17.68 -9.20
N TRP A 143 18.86 -18.37 -10.24
CA TRP A 143 18.74 -19.82 -10.36
C TRP A 143 19.36 -20.58 -9.20
N LEU A 144 20.61 -20.23 -8.85
CA LEU A 144 21.30 -20.87 -7.74
C LEU A 144 20.58 -20.64 -6.41
N SER A 145 19.98 -19.46 -6.20
CA SER A 145 19.17 -19.19 -5.00
C SER A 145 17.94 -20.11 -4.93
N ALA A 146 17.25 -20.32 -6.06
CA ALA A 146 16.08 -21.20 -6.11
C ALA A 146 16.46 -22.67 -5.86
N VAL A 147 17.57 -23.12 -6.43
CA VAL A 147 18.10 -24.47 -6.23
C VAL A 147 18.59 -24.68 -4.79
N GLU A 148 19.30 -23.72 -4.21
CA GLU A 148 19.74 -23.75 -2.82
C GLU A 148 18.53 -23.85 -1.88
N TYR A 149 17.52 -22.97 -2.07
CA TYR A 149 16.29 -23.03 -1.29
C TYR A 149 15.65 -24.42 -1.38
N ALA A 150 15.52 -24.98 -2.59
CA ALA A 150 14.96 -26.30 -2.76
C ALA A 150 15.76 -27.31 -1.94
N ARG A 151 17.09 -27.39 -2.10
CA ARG A 151 17.93 -28.35 -1.35
C ARG A 151 17.79 -28.25 0.16
N ASP A 152 17.67 -27.04 0.69
CA ASP A 152 17.54 -26.80 2.13
C ASP A 152 16.15 -27.16 2.69
N HIS A 153 15.15 -27.31 1.82
CA HIS A 153 13.76 -27.64 2.17
C HIS A 153 13.28 -28.88 1.41
N PRO A 154 13.77 -30.10 1.76
CA PRO A 154 13.52 -31.33 1.00
C PRO A 154 12.05 -31.75 0.89
N GLU A 155 11.20 -31.32 1.84
CA GLU A 155 9.78 -31.62 1.93
C GLU A 155 8.89 -30.70 1.08
N GLU A 156 9.39 -29.56 0.64
CA GLU A 156 8.60 -28.59 -0.12
C GLU A 156 8.66 -28.84 -1.63
N THR A 157 7.55 -28.60 -2.34
CA THR A 157 7.59 -28.41 -3.80
C THR A 157 7.96 -26.96 -4.10
N VAL A 158 8.99 -26.77 -4.94
CA VAL A 158 9.48 -25.47 -5.37
C VAL A 158 9.07 -25.23 -6.81
N TYR A 159 8.23 -24.22 -7.02
CA TYR A 159 7.84 -23.72 -8.33
C TYR A 159 8.73 -22.54 -8.70
N PHE A 160 9.72 -22.75 -9.57
CA PHE A 160 10.52 -21.67 -10.16
C PHE A 160 9.79 -21.11 -11.38
N VAL A 161 9.52 -19.80 -11.37
CA VAL A 161 8.70 -19.16 -12.41
C VAL A 161 9.55 -18.17 -13.20
N SER A 162 9.79 -18.46 -14.47
CA SER A 162 10.51 -17.57 -15.38
C SER A 162 9.98 -17.68 -16.81
N SER A 163 9.72 -16.55 -17.44
CA SER A 163 9.39 -16.50 -18.87
C SER A 163 10.62 -16.51 -19.77
N ASN A 164 11.83 -16.49 -19.18
CA ASN A 164 13.10 -16.49 -19.90
C ASN A 164 13.52 -17.90 -20.31
N THR A 165 12.88 -18.41 -21.36
CA THR A 165 13.13 -19.76 -21.87
C THR A 165 14.46 -19.92 -22.57
N SER A 166 15.10 -18.83 -23.02
CA SER A 166 16.42 -18.88 -23.65
C SER A 166 17.52 -19.21 -22.64
N ASP A 167 17.43 -18.66 -21.43
CA ASP A 167 18.49 -18.79 -20.44
C ASP A 167 18.22 -19.95 -19.47
N PHE A 168 16.96 -20.25 -19.15
CA PHE A 168 16.60 -21.28 -18.17
C PHE A 168 15.96 -22.55 -18.75
N THR A 169 15.75 -22.65 -20.06
CA THR A 169 14.84 -23.61 -20.71
C THR A 169 13.37 -23.34 -20.39
N ASP A 170 12.49 -24.16 -20.93
CA ASP A 170 11.04 -23.99 -20.83
C ASP A 170 10.38 -24.99 -19.86
N GLY A 171 11.22 -25.68 -19.06
CA GLY A 171 10.80 -26.70 -18.09
C GLY A 171 10.41 -28.06 -18.70
N SER A 172 10.26 -28.18 -20.02
CA SER A 172 9.78 -29.41 -20.68
C SER A 172 10.90 -30.40 -21.05
N GLY A 173 12.16 -30.02 -20.84
CA GLY A 173 13.33 -30.80 -21.26
C GLY A 173 14.44 -30.86 -20.21
N LYS A 174 15.53 -31.55 -20.55
CA LYS A 174 16.72 -31.59 -19.70
C LYS A 174 17.38 -30.21 -19.68
N TYR A 175 17.77 -29.76 -18.50
CA TYR A 175 18.58 -28.55 -18.35
C TYR A 175 19.94 -28.71 -19.03
N PRO A 176 20.50 -27.64 -19.64
CA PRO A 176 21.86 -27.67 -20.17
C PRO A 176 22.88 -27.75 -19.03
N ALA A 177 24.05 -28.33 -19.28
CA ALA A 177 25.13 -28.29 -18.30
C ALA A 177 25.58 -26.84 -18.04
N PRO A 178 25.84 -26.43 -16.77
CA PRO A 178 25.87 -27.26 -15.55
C PRO A 178 24.54 -27.29 -14.77
N MET A 179 23.45 -26.72 -15.30
CA MET A 179 22.16 -26.63 -14.60
C MET A 179 21.51 -27.99 -14.34
N ASP A 180 21.81 -28.99 -15.17
CA ASP A 180 21.41 -30.39 -14.96
C ASP A 180 21.90 -30.93 -13.61
N LYS A 181 23.15 -30.63 -13.24
CA LYS A 181 23.74 -31.01 -11.96
C LYS A 181 23.21 -30.19 -10.79
N ASP A 182 22.79 -28.96 -11.04
CA ASP A 182 22.19 -28.13 -9.99
C ASP A 182 20.90 -28.76 -9.47
N VAL A 183 20.08 -29.32 -10.36
CA VAL A 183 18.80 -29.95 -9.98
C VAL A 183 18.92 -31.46 -9.72
N GLU A 184 20.12 -32.02 -9.82
CA GLU A 184 20.35 -33.44 -9.52
C GLU A 184 19.93 -33.74 -8.07
N GLY A 185 19.10 -34.78 -7.91
CA GLY A 185 18.53 -35.18 -6.62
C GLY A 185 17.29 -34.40 -6.18
N LEU A 186 16.88 -33.33 -6.87
CA LEU A 186 15.62 -32.63 -6.56
C LEU A 186 14.39 -33.38 -7.10
N GLY A 187 14.52 -34.12 -8.19
CA GLY A 187 13.42 -34.91 -8.77
C GLY A 187 12.26 -34.05 -9.25
N GLU A 188 11.03 -34.56 -9.09
CA GLU A 188 9.80 -33.92 -9.59
C GLU A 188 9.34 -32.70 -8.77
N ARG A 189 9.98 -32.42 -7.62
CA ARG A 189 9.56 -31.34 -6.72
C ARG A 189 10.12 -29.97 -7.11
N PHE A 190 11.10 -29.91 -8.00
CA PHE A 190 11.60 -28.66 -8.56
C PHE A 190 10.95 -28.44 -9.92
N VAL A 191 9.85 -27.70 -9.91
CA VAL A 191 8.99 -27.49 -11.09
C VAL A 191 9.31 -26.13 -11.69
N HIS A 192 9.63 -26.09 -12.99
CA HIS A 192 9.85 -24.86 -13.71
C HIS A 192 8.64 -24.51 -14.58
N LEU A 193 8.05 -23.34 -14.33
CA LEU A 193 6.88 -22.83 -15.01
C LEU A 193 7.20 -21.54 -15.75
N LYS A 194 6.58 -21.33 -16.91
CA LYS A 194 6.91 -20.20 -17.79
C LYS A 194 6.21 -18.92 -17.37
N ARG A 195 5.06 -19.09 -16.72
CA ARG A 195 4.11 -18.01 -16.47
C ARG A 195 3.52 -18.15 -15.08
N LEU A 196 3.25 -17.01 -14.46
CA LEU A 196 2.60 -16.99 -13.15
C LEU A 196 1.22 -17.65 -13.18
N ASP A 197 0.44 -17.49 -14.26
CA ASP A 197 -0.88 -18.11 -14.37
C ASP A 197 -0.84 -19.65 -14.40
N GLU A 198 0.27 -20.27 -14.81
CA GLU A 198 0.44 -21.72 -14.73
C GLU A 198 0.55 -22.18 -13.28
N VAL A 199 1.32 -21.45 -12.47
CA VAL A 199 1.46 -21.72 -11.02
C VAL A 199 0.11 -21.54 -10.34
N LEU A 200 -0.57 -20.44 -10.65
CA LEU A 200 -1.86 -20.10 -10.05
C LEU A 200 -2.94 -21.14 -10.37
N LYS A 201 -2.92 -21.77 -11.55
CA LYS A 201 -3.82 -22.88 -11.86
C LYS A 201 -3.59 -24.11 -10.98
N LEU A 202 -2.36 -24.31 -10.50
CA LEU A 202 -1.99 -25.41 -9.62
C LEU A 202 -2.33 -25.11 -8.16
N VAL A 203 -1.99 -23.92 -7.68
CA VAL A 203 -2.08 -23.57 -6.24
C VAL A 203 -3.38 -22.85 -5.86
N ALA A 204 -4.07 -22.26 -6.85
CA ALA A 204 -5.30 -21.52 -6.68
C ALA A 204 -6.30 -21.85 -7.81
N PRO A 205 -6.79 -23.11 -7.91
CA PRO A 205 -7.70 -23.51 -8.97
C PRO A 205 -8.91 -22.58 -9.05
N SER A 206 -9.31 -22.19 -10.26
CA SER A 206 -10.47 -21.31 -10.45
C SER A 206 -11.76 -22.00 -10.02
N VAL A 207 -12.63 -21.27 -9.34
CA VAL A 207 -14.01 -21.68 -9.06
C VAL A 207 -14.99 -20.67 -9.67
N GLU A 208 -16.16 -21.14 -10.08
CA GLU A 208 -17.20 -20.26 -10.62
C GLU A 208 -17.85 -19.45 -9.49
N VAL A 209 -17.81 -18.13 -9.61
CA VAL A 209 -18.38 -17.19 -8.64
C VAL A 209 -19.01 -16.06 -9.42
N THR A 210 -20.28 -15.76 -9.14
CA THR A 210 -21.00 -14.70 -9.84
C THR A 210 -20.94 -13.37 -9.06
N SER A 211 -21.16 -12.25 -9.75
CA SER A 211 -21.26 -10.95 -9.08
C SER A 211 -22.38 -10.91 -8.06
N GLU A 212 -23.52 -11.54 -8.35
CA GLU A 212 -24.68 -11.59 -7.46
C GLU A 212 -24.35 -12.31 -6.14
N GLN A 213 -23.56 -13.40 -6.21
CA GLN A 213 -23.09 -14.11 -5.02
C GLN A 213 -22.24 -13.18 -4.14
N VAL A 214 -21.29 -12.47 -4.74
CA VAL A 214 -20.44 -11.50 -4.02
C VAL A 214 -21.28 -10.38 -3.42
N GLU A 215 -22.16 -9.76 -4.22
CA GLU A 215 -23.06 -8.67 -3.79
C GLU A 215 -23.93 -9.06 -2.59
N SER A 216 -24.42 -10.30 -2.56
CA SER A 216 -25.25 -10.80 -1.46
C SER A 216 -24.49 -10.87 -0.11
N GLN A 217 -23.17 -11.03 -0.14
CA GLN A 217 -22.34 -11.17 1.06
C GLN A 217 -21.79 -9.83 1.57
N LEU A 218 -21.56 -8.83 0.70
CA LEU A 218 -20.97 -7.55 1.09
C LEU A 218 -21.71 -6.81 2.23
N PRO A 219 -23.06 -6.86 2.36
CA PRO A 219 -23.75 -6.23 3.48
C PRO A 219 -23.28 -6.72 4.86
N ALA A 220 -22.91 -8.00 5.00
CA ALA A 220 -22.39 -8.56 6.25
C ALA A 220 -21.05 -7.92 6.67
N TYR A 221 -20.32 -7.35 5.70
CA TYR A 221 -19.01 -6.74 5.90
C TYR A 221 -19.02 -5.21 5.78
N ALA A 222 -20.20 -4.57 5.72
CA ALA A 222 -20.31 -3.12 5.54
C ALA A 222 -19.58 -2.33 6.63
N ASP A 223 -19.57 -2.82 7.87
CA ASP A 223 -18.85 -2.21 8.99
C ASP A 223 -17.32 -2.29 8.81
N HIS A 224 -16.79 -3.37 8.24
CA HIS A 224 -15.36 -3.50 7.95
C HIS A 224 -14.89 -2.45 6.92
N PHE A 225 -15.62 -2.29 5.81
CA PHE A 225 -15.29 -1.30 4.79
C PHE A 225 -15.51 0.14 5.28
N ARG A 226 -16.47 0.35 6.18
CA ARG A 226 -16.63 1.63 6.87
C ARG A 226 -15.43 1.98 7.72
N ASP A 227 -14.91 1.03 8.49
CA ASP A 227 -13.72 1.25 9.32
C ASP A 227 -12.51 1.57 8.48
N ALA A 228 -12.33 0.86 7.35
CA ALA A 228 -11.26 1.14 6.41
C ALA A 228 -11.37 2.57 5.82
N ALA A 229 -12.57 2.99 5.41
CA ALA A 229 -12.80 4.34 4.92
C ALA A 229 -12.55 5.42 6.00
N LEU A 230 -12.96 5.17 7.24
CA LEU A 230 -12.73 6.06 8.38
C LEU A 230 -11.24 6.11 8.78
N ALA A 231 -10.52 4.99 8.74
CA ALA A 231 -9.09 4.97 9.00
C ALA A 231 -8.32 5.80 7.96
N GLN A 232 -8.78 5.78 6.70
CA GLN A 232 -8.12 6.47 5.60
C GLN A 232 -8.51 7.96 5.50
N TRP A 233 -9.75 8.34 5.83
CA TRP A 233 -10.29 9.70 5.63
C TRP A 233 -11.10 10.28 6.81
N GLY A 234 -11.14 9.63 7.96
CA GLY A 234 -12.15 9.91 8.99
C GLY A 234 -11.68 10.68 10.23
N MET A 235 -10.38 10.88 10.46
CA MET A 235 -9.91 11.38 11.77
C MET A 235 -9.21 12.74 11.69
N PRO A 236 -9.85 13.86 12.09
CA PRO A 236 -9.27 15.21 12.01
C PRO A 236 -7.91 15.39 12.72
N THR A 237 -7.58 14.48 13.65
CA THR A 237 -6.33 14.47 14.41
C THR A 237 -5.22 13.66 13.77
N SER A 238 -5.51 12.88 12.72
CA SER A 238 -4.47 12.22 11.96
C SER A 238 -3.78 13.29 11.11
N PRO A 239 -2.48 13.58 11.31
CA PRO A 239 -1.75 14.51 10.45
C PRO A 239 -1.72 14.05 8.98
N ALA A 240 -2.19 12.83 8.70
CA ALA A 240 -2.31 12.22 7.40
C ALA A 240 -3.74 12.23 6.80
N THR A 241 -4.72 12.98 7.32
CA THR A 241 -6.04 13.05 6.66
C THR A 241 -5.91 13.67 5.27
N ALA A 242 -5.92 12.79 4.27
CA ALA A 242 -5.97 13.19 2.88
C ALA A 242 -7.36 13.77 2.60
N ARG A 243 -7.39 14.98 2.05
CA ARG A 243 -8.63 15.51 1.46
C ARG A 243 -9.11 14.58 0.35
N PHE A 244 -10.41 14.37 0.29
CA PHE A 244 -11.04 13.50 -0.69
C PHE A 244 -12.11 14.23 -1.49
N PRO A 245 -12.16 14.03 -2.83
CA PRO A 245 -13.24 14.56 -3.65
C PRO A 245 -14.60 13.99 -3.21
N ALA A 246 -15.57 14.88 -3.04
CA ALA A 246 -16.93 14.52 -2.64
C ALA A 246 -17.96 15.45 -3.30
N ARG A 247 -19.22 15.03 -3.28
CA ARG A 247 -20.39 15.84 -3.64
C ARG A 247 -21.18 16.19 -2.38
N ALA A 248 -21.60 17.44 -2.22
CA ALA A 248 -22.43 17.87 -1.09
C ALA A 248 -23.92 17.69 -1.38
N ALA A 249 -24.68 17.13 -0.42
CA ALA A 249 -26.11 16.85 -0.56
C ALA A 249 -26.97 18.10 -0.78
N THR A 250 -26.63 19.19 -0.09
CA THR A 250 -27.47 20.41 -0.08
C THR A 250 -27.31 21.29 -1.31
N SER A 251 -26.11 21.32 -1.89
CA SER A 251 -25.78 22.21 -3.03
C SER A 251 -25.55 21.44 -4.33
N GLY A 252 -25.38 20.13 -4.26
CA GLY A 252 -24.90 19.32 -5.39
C GLY A 252 -23.46 19.66 -5.81
N ALA A 253 -22.75 20.54 -5.11
CA ALA A 253 -21.41 20.99 -5.48
C ALA A 253 -20.40 19.84 -5.33
N VAL A 254 -19.44 19.79 -6.26
CA VAL A 254 -18.28 18.88 -6.22
C VAL A 254 -17.07 19.65 -5.70
N GLY A 255 -16.36 19.07 -4.74
CA GLY A 255 -15.22 19.71 -4.10
C GLY A 255 -14.44 18.73 -3.23
N GLU A 256 -13.50 19.24 -2.44
CA GLU A 256 -12.67 18.43 -1.54
C GLU A 256 -13.24 18.48 -0.11
N ALA A 257 -13.54 17.31 0.45
CA ALA A 257 -13.86 17.12 1.85
C ALA A 257 -12.59 16.82 2.65
N SER A 258 -12.52 17.27 3.91
CA SER A 258 -11.29 17.11 4.72
C SER A 258 -11.32 15.90 5.65
N CYS A 259 -12.47 15.61 6.28
CA CYS A 259 -12.64 14.41 7.10
C CYS A 259 -14.13 14.09 7.31
N TRP A 260 -14.42 12.83 7.61
CA TRP A 260 -15.73 12.41 8.12
C TRP A 260 -15.98 12.92 9.56
N LEU A 261 -17.24 13.13 9.91
CA LEU A 261 -17.68 13.68 11.19
C LEU A 261 -18.80 12.84 11.81
N GLY A 262 -18.82 12.81 13.14
CA GLY A 262 -19.82 12.12 13.95
C GLY A 262 -19.41 10.71 14.39
N ALA A 263 -20.35 10.00 15.00
CA ALA A 263 -20.15 8.63 15.45
C ALA A 263 -19.97 7.67 14.26
N ARG A 264 -19.34 6.52 14.51
CA ARG A 264 -19.05 5.50 13.48
C ARG A 264 -20.28 5.11 12.64
N ASP A 265 -21.47 5.13 13.21
CA ASP A 265 -22.72 4.78 12.52
C ASP A 265 -23.27 5.87 11.59
N THR A 266 -22.74 7.10 11.63
CA THR A 266 -23.15 8.22 10.76
C THR A 266 -22.61 8.08 9.35
N VAL A 267 -21.47 7.42 9.18
CA VAL A 267 -20.90 7.12 7.87
C VAL A 267 -21.55 5.84 7.36
N LYS A 268 -22.19 5.90 6.20
CA LYS A 268 -22.75 4.73 5.52
C LYS A 268 -21.85 4.33 4.38
N VAL A 269 -21.66 3.03 4.22
CA VAL A 269 -20.92 2.43 3.10
C VAL A 269 -21.85 1.42 2.44
N LYS A 270 -22.02 1.55 1.14
CA LYS A 270 -22.88 0.70 0.32
C LYS A 270 -22.15 0.28 -0.94
N ALA A 271 -22.18 -1.00 -1.27
CA ALA A 271 -21.69 -1.47 -2.57
C ALA A 271 -22.67 -1.01 -3.66
N VAL A 272 -22.16 -0.34 -4.68
CA VAL A 272 -22.93 0.16 -5.84
C VAL A 272 -22.75 -0.76 -7.04
N GLU A 273 -21.53 -1.24 -7.24
CA GLU A 273 -21.18 -2.07 -8.39
C GLU A 273 -20.13 -3.11 -7.95
N VAL A 274 -20.32 -4.36 -8.39
CA VAL A 274 -19.33 -5.42 -8.27
C VAL A 274 -18.93 -5.92 -9.65
N SER A 275 -17.64 -5.84 -9.96
CA SER A 275 -17.09 -6.22 -11.25
C SER A 275 -15.80 -7.02 -11.10
N GLU A 276 -15.35 -7.59 -12.22
CA GLU A 276 -14.09 -8.34 -12.32
C GLU A 276 -13.96 -9.47 -11.27
N VAL A 277 -15.06 -10.17 -11.00
CA VAL A 277 -15.12 -11.28 -10.05
C VAL A 277 -14.32 -12.46 -10.58
N ARG A 278 -13.46 -13.02 -9.72
CA ARG A 278 -12.71 -14.25 -9.98
C ARG A 278 -12.69 -15.09 -8.73
N GLY A 279 -13.22 -16.31 -8.82
CA GLY A 279 -13.18 -17.29 -7.75
C GLY A 279 -11.91 -18.13 -7.78
N TYR A 280 -11.39 -18.45 -6.60
CA TYR A 280 -10.24 -19.30 -6.39
C TYR A 280 -10.51 -20.25 -5.23
N ARG A 281 -10.04 -21.50 -5.35
CA ARG A 281 -9.89 -22.38 -4.20
C ARG A 281 -8.49 -22.19 -3.62
N LEU A 282 -8.41 -21.60 -2.43
CA LEU A 282 -7.15 -21.40 -1.71
C LEU A 282 -7.13 -22.35 -0.52
N SER A 283 -6.30 -23.39 -0.58
CA SER A 283 -6.36 -24.53 0.33
C SER A 283 -7.72 -25.24 0.23
N ASP A 284 -8.46 -25.36 1.35
CA ASP A 284 -9.77 -26.02 1.40
C ASP A 284 -10.93 -25.02 1.26
N ASP A 285 -10.65 -23.72 1.27
CA ASP A 285 -11.65 -22.66 1.28
C ASP A 285 -11.82 -22.04 -0.11
N GLU A 286 -13.05 -21.59 -0.39
CA GLU A 286 -13.36 -20.82 -1.59
C GLU A 286 -13.28 -19.32 -1.29
N TRP A 287 -12.51 -18.64 -2.11
CA TRP A 287 -12.26 -17.21 -2.03
C TRP A 287 -12.62 -16.59 -3.37
N CYS A 288 -12.91 -15.29 -3.38
CA CYS A 288 -12.96 -14.55 -4.62
C CYS A 288 -12.19 -13.24 -4.50
N THR A 289 -11.68 -12.78 -5.63
CA THR A 289 -11.29 -11.38 -5.78
C THR A 289 -12.35 -10.66 -6.58
N ALA A 290 -12.69 -9.44 -6.16
CA ALA A 290 -13.68 -8.61 -6.83
C ALA A 290 -13.25 -7.14 -6.79
N THR A 291 -13.64 -6.38 -7.79
CA THR A 291 -13.54 -4.92 -7.80
C THR A 291 -14.90 -4.39 -7.36
N VAL A 292 -14.93 -3.66 -6.24
CA VAL A 292 -16.16 -3.11 -5.67
C VAL A 292 -16.09 -1.60 -5.72
N LEU A 293 -17.12 -0.98 -6.30
CA LEU A 293 -17.36 0.45 -6.20
C LEU A 293 -18.29 0.71 -5.01
N TRP A 294 -17.76 1.34 -3.97
CA TRP A 294 -18.50 1.75 -2.80
C TRP A 294 -19.04 3.16 -2.99
N GLN A 295 -20.24 3.42 -2.48
CA GLN A 295 -20.70 4.76 -2.14
C GLN A 295 -20.54 4.94 -0.64
N VAL A 296 -19.81 5.98 -0.25
CA VAL A 296 -19.62 6.38 1.14
C VAL A 296 -20.35 7.71 1.35
N THR A 297 -21.29 7.74 2.29
CA THR A 297 -22.05 8.95 2.64
C THR A 297 -21.91 9.25 4.13
N GLY A 298 -21.89 10.53 4.49
CA GLY A 298 -21.77 10.94 5.89
C GLY A 298 -21.58 12.44 6.03
N ALA A 299 -21.58 12.93 7.26
CA ALA A 299 -21.23 14.32 7.55
C ALA A 299 -19.72 14.52 7.36
N ALA A 300 -19.31 15.62 6.73
CA ALA A 300 -17.92 15.98 6.54
C ALA A 300 -17.73 17.50 6.52
N PHE A 301 -16.49 17.94 6.70
CA PHE A 301 -16.08 19.31 6.37
C PHE A 301 -15.88 19.46 4.87
N PHE A 302 -16.67 20.33 4.24
CA PHE A 302 -16.67 20.59 2.80
C PHE A 302 -16.86 22.09 2.54
N ALA A 303 -15.94 22.69 1.77
CA ALA A 303 -15.97 24.14 1.48
C ALA A 303 -16.20 25.01 2.73
N ASP A 304 -15.45 24.72 3.80
CA ASP A 304 -15.49 25.39 5.10
C ASP A 304 -16.81 25.24 5.90
N ALA A 305 -17.74 24.42 5.42
CA ALA A 305 -19.00 24.12 6.09
C ALA A 305 -19.09 22.64 6.47
N VAL A 306 -19.87 22.35 7.52
CA VAL A 306 -20.27 20.98 7.85
C VAL A 306 -21.55 20.65 7.07
N THR A 307 -21.48 19.62 6.23
CA THR A 307 -22.60 19.16 5.42
C THR A 307 -22.53 17.65 5.20
N THR A 308 -23.63 17.04 4.79
CA THR A 308 -23.63 15.66 4.30
C THR A 308 -22.97 15.64 2.93
N VAL A 309 -21.99 14.76 2.76
CA VAL A 309 -21.31 14.55 1.48
C VAL A 309 -21.33 13.08 1.10
N ALA A 310 -21.08 12.83 -0.18
CA ALA A 310 -20.90 11.50 -0.76
C ALA A 310 -19.60 11.45 -1.56
N CYS A 311 -18.87 10.35 -1.46
CA CYS A 311 -17.83 9.97 -2.41
C CYS A 311 -18.06 8.55 -2.91
N THR A 312 -17.55 8.23 -4.09
CA THR A 312 -17.35 6.85 -4.50
C THR A 312 -15.92 6.42 -4.23
N TRP A 313 -15.76 5.16 -3.89
CA TRP A 313 -14.47 4.59 -3.53
C TRP A 313 -14.35 3.21 -4.16
N ARG A 314 -13.36 3.02 -5.05
CA ARG A 314 -13.13 1.72 -5.69
C ARG A 314 -12.07 0.95 -4.92
N THR A 315 -12.38 -0.30 -4.59
CA THR A 315 -11.42 -1.22 -3.97
C THR A 315 -11.36 -2.53 -4.73
N ARG A 316 -10.17 -3.13 -4.79
CA ARG A 316 -10.03 -4.56 -5.07
C ARG A 316 -10.03 -5.29 -3.74
N ILE A 317 -10.91 -6.27 -3.58
CA ILE A 317 -11.03 -7.04 -2.34
C ILE A 317 -10.71 -8.51 -2.55
N LEU A 318 -10.27 -9.17 -1.48
CA LEU A 318 -10.29 -10.62 -1.30
C LEU A 318 -11.40 -10.94 -0.29
N LEU A 319 -12.38 -11.71 -0.73
CA LEU A 319 -13.58 -12.06 0.04
C LEU A 319 -13.64 -13.58 0.19
N PRO A 320 -13.66 -14.13 1.41
CA PRO A 320 -14.00 -15.54 1.61
C PRO A 320 -15.46 -15.76 1.28
N LEU A 321 -15.77 -16.85 0.58
CA LEU A 321 -17.14 -17.20 0.20
C LEU A 321 -17.85 -18.08 1.23
N VAL A 322 -17.13 -18.47 2.29
CA VAL A 322 -17.64 -19.24 3.42
C VAL A 322 -18.42 -18.32 4.37
N GLU A 323 -19.60 -18.75 4.78
CA GLU A 323 -20.41 -18.07 5.80
C GLU A 323 -19.64 -18.01 7.12
N ASP A 324 -19.66 -16.86 7.80
CA ASP A 324 -18.83 -16.59 9.00
C ASP A 324 -17.31 -16.74 8.80
N GLY A 325 -16.84 -16.60 7.56
CA GLY A 325 -15.43 -16.57 7.22
C GLY A 325 -14.67 -15.38 7.83
N PRO A 326 -13.33 -15.33 7.65
CA PRO A 326 -12.54 -14.18 8.11
C PRO A 326 -13.02 -12.88 7.45
N ALA A 327 -12.78 -11.73 8.09
CA ALA A 327 -13.12 -10.45 7.49
C ALA A 327 -12.41 -10.29 6.13
N PRO A 328 -13.06 -9.67 5.12
CA PRO A 328 -12.47 -9.40 3.82
C PRO A 328 -11.16 -8.62 3.95
N ARG A 329 -10.39 -8.62 2.87
CA ARG A 329 -9.14 -7.86 2.78
C ARG A 329 -9.22 -6.90 1.61
N ILE A 330 -8.74 -5.67 1.81
CA ILE A 330 -8.60 -4.68 0.75
C ILE A 330 -7.21 -4.85 0.14
N LEU A 331 -7.17 -5.45 -1.05
CA LEU A 331 -5.93 -5.72 -1.79
C LEU A 331 -5.37 -4.45 -2.46
N SER A 332 -6.25 -3.55 -2.86
CA SER A 332 -5.91 -2.21 -3.33
C SER A 332 -7.11 -1.27 -3.19
N ALA A 333 -6.83 0.03 -3.09
CA ALA A 333 -7.82 1.08 -2.96
C ALA A 333 -7.43 2.27 -3.83
N ASP A 334 -8.33 2.70 -4.70
CA ASP A 334 -8.18 3.95 -5.45
C ASP A 334 -8.42 5.15 -4.53
N ARG A 335 -7.93 6.33 -4.92
CA ARG A 335 -8.37 7.59 -4.29
C ARG A 335 -9.88 7.75 -4.54
N PRO A 336 -10.67 8.19 -3.53
CA PRO A 336 -12.08 8.45 -3.73
C PRO A 336 -12.32 9.50 -4.81
N THR A 337 -13.49 9.43 -5.45
CA THR A 337 -13.94 10.42 -6.42
C THR A 337 -15.33 10.92 -6.05
N ALA A 338 -15.69 12.12 -6.51
CA ALA A 338 -17.05 12.61 -6.33
C ALA A 338 -18.00 11.86 -7.28
N PRO A 339 -19.21 11.46 -6.82
CA PRO A 339 -20.19 10.84 -7.70
C PRO A 339 -20.57 11.78 -8.85
N ALA A 340 -20.72 11.24 -10.06
CA ALA A 340 -21.00 12.03 -11.26
C ALA A 340 -22.39 12.69 -11.23
N ASP A 341 -23.36 12.03 -10.62
CA ASP A 341 -24.75 12.46 -10.57
C ASP A 341 -25.31 12.33 -9.14
N ASP A 342 -26.11 13.32 -8.74
CA ASP A 342 -26.79 13.35 -7.45
C ASP A 342 -27.88 12.27 -7.36
N ALA A 343 -28.56 11.98 -8.47
CA ALA A 343 -29.63 10.98 -8.51
C ALA A 343 -29.14 9.54 -8.25
N SER A 344 -27.85 9.28 -8.43
CA SER A 344 -27.22 7.99 -8.11
C SER A 344 -26.91 7.80 -6.62
N ILE A 345 -27.04 8.84 -5.81
CA ILE A 345 -26.59 8.83 -4.42
C ILE A 345 -27.74 8.43 -3.51
N ASP A 346 -27.54 7.33 -2.78
CA ASP A 346 -28.38 6.94 -1.63
C ASP A 346 -28.08 7.84 -0.41
N TRP A 347 -28.72 9.01 -0.35
CA TRP A 347 -28.57 9.95 0.75
C TRP A 347 -29.27 9.44 2.03
N PRO A 348 -28.65 9.59 3.21
CA PRO A 348 -29.35 9.32 4.46
C PRO A 348 -30.58 10.25 4.58
N PRO A 349 -31.67 9.79 5.19
CA PRO A 349 -32.89 10.58 5.34
C PRO A 349 -32.61 11.91 6.05
N ALA A 350 -33.17 13.01 5.51
CA ALA A 350 -32.87 14.38 5.93
C ALA A 350 -33.00 14.60 7.46
N ASN A 351 -34.00 13.97 8.09
CA ASN A 351 -34.25 14.13 9.53
C ASN A 351 -33.10 13.60 10.41
N ASP A 352 -32.45 12.50 10.02
CA ASP A 352 -31.32 11.94 10.78
C ASP A 352 -30.03 12.74 10.55
N ALA A 353 -29.87 13.27 9.34
CA ALA A 353 -28.74 14.11 8.98
C ALA A 353 -28.81 15.47 9.67
N ASP A 354 -29.95 16.16 9.62
CA ASP A 354 -30.10 17.54 10.09
C ASP A 354 -29.94 17.67 11.60
N VAL A 355 -30.49 16.73 12.38
CA VAL A 355 -30.34 16.74 13.85
C VAL A 355 -28.87 16.56 14.24
N ARG A 356 -28.18 15.58 13.65
CA ARG A 356 -26.77 15.32 13.95
C ARG A 356 -25.85 16.43 13.42
N LEU A 357 -26.15 16.99 12.25
CA LEU A 357 -25.41 18.12 11.68
C LEU A 357 -25.55 19.39 12.52
N ALA A 358 -26.72 19.66 13.12
CA ALA A 358 -26.92 20.82 13.99
C ALA A 358 -26.02 20.74 15.23
N ASP A 359 -25.89 19.57 15.84
CA ASP A 359 -25.00 19.38 16.99
C ASP A 359 -23.52 19.49 16.61
N ILE A 360 -23.13 18.90 15.47
CA ILE A 360 -21.75 19.04 14.97
C ILE A 360 -21.44 20.49 14.61
N ARG A 361 -22.36 21.21 13.94
CA ARG A 361 -22.18 22.63 13.58
C ARG A 361 -22.00 23.51 14.81
N ARG A 362 -22.82 23.33 15.85
CA ARG A 362 -22.66 24.07 17.12
C ARG A 362 -21.27 23.91 17.70
N VAL A 363 -20.71 22.70 17.61
CA VAL A 363 -19.36 22.42 18.12
C VAL A 363 -18.29 23.04 17.24
N VAL A 364 -18.42 22.94 15.92
CA VAL A 364 -17.49 23.57 14.97
C VAL A 364 -17.52 25.10 15.07
N GLU A 365 -18.69 25.71 15.20
CA GLU A 365 -18.83 27.16 15.41
C GLU A 365 -18.19 27.59 16.74
N ALA A 366 -18.36 26.80 17.80
CA ALA A 366 -17.67 27.01 19.07
C ALA A 366 -16.13 26.87 18.94
N VAL A 367 -15.64 25.96 18.09
CA VAL A 367 -14.20 25.79 17.78
C VAL A 367 -13.65 26.98 17.01
N GLN A 368 -14.37 27.43 15.97
CA GLN A 368 -13.89 28.47 15.07
C GLN A 368 -13.86 29.85 15.74
N GLY A 369 -14.81 30.13 16.64
CA GLY A 369 -14.83 31.34 17.47
C GLY A 369 -14.01 31.26 18.76
N GLY A 370 -13.54 30.07 19.14
CA GLY A 370 -12.93 29.80 20.43
C GLY A 370 -11.42 29.98 20.51
N THR A 371 -10.94 30.22 21.71
CA THR A 371 -9.55 30.15 22.16
C THR A 371 -8.92 28.79 21.82
N ARG A 372 -7.58 28.71 21.81
CA ARG A 372 -6.83 27.46 21.55
C ARG A 372 -7.31 26.30 22.43
N TRP A 373 -7.77 26.57 23.65
CA TRP A 373 -8.29 25.54 24.56
C TRP A 373 -9.67 25.02 24.16
N GLU A 374 -10.56 25.90 23.69
CA GLU A 374 -11.89 25.49 23.20
C GLU A 374 -11.78 24.62 21.95
N LYS A 375 -10.75 24.87 21.12
CA LYS A 375 -10.43 24.01 19.97
C LYS A 375 -10.00 22.60 20.38
N VAL A 376 -9.20 22.46 21.44
CA VAL A 376 -8.81 21.14 21.95
C VAL A 376 -9.98 20.47 22.66
N LEU A 377 -10.76 21.18 23.48
CA LEU A 377 -11.93 20.62 24.17
C LEU A 377 -13.01 20.14 23.21
N ALA A 378 -13.26 20.86 22.12
CA ALA A 378 -14.19 20.43 21.10
C ALA A 378 -13.65 19.27 20.25
N SER A 379 -12.34 19.20 20.03
CA SER A 379 -11.69 18.03 19.44
C SER A 379 -11.84 16.80 20.34
N LEU A 380 -11.66 16.96 21.66
CA LEU A 380 -11.88 15.93 22.68
C LEU A 380 -13.36 15.55 22.82
N TRP A 381 -14.27 16.51 22.69
CA TRP A 381 -15.72 16.26 22.72
C TRP A 381 -16.17 15.49 21.47
N ALA A 382 -15.69 15.87 20.29
CA ALA A 382 -15.92 15.13 19.05
C ALA A 382 -15.40 13.68 19.13
N MET A 383 -14.26 13.46 19.80
CA MET A 383 -13.77 12.11 20.14
C MET A 383 -14.70 11.39 21.13
N SER A 384 -15.22 12.07 22.14
CA SER A 384 -16.13 11.48 23.14
C SER A 384 -17.52 11.13 22.59
N THR A 385 -17.97 11.77 21.52
CA THR A 385 -19.19 11.38 20.81
C THR A 385 -18.97 10.22 19.83
N GLY A 386 -17.72 9.93 19.47
CA GLY A 386 -17.33 8.76 18.66
C GLY A 386 -16.95 7.52 19.47
N LEU A 387 -16.53 7.68 20.74
CA LEU A 387 -16.19 6.61 21.67
C LEU A 387 -17.24 6.57 22.77
N SER A 388 -18.02 5.50 22.88
CA SER A 388 -18.96 5.31 23.99
C SER A 388 -18.20 5.11 25.30
N PHE A 389 -17.75 6.19 25.94
CA PHE A 389 -17.29 6.15 27.32
C PHE A 389 -18.49 6.24 28.24
N ASP A 390 -18.55 5.38 29.25
CA ASP A 390 -19.45 5.62 30.37
C ASP A 390 -19.06 6.91 31.11
N ASP A 391 -19.99 7.44 31.89
CA ASP A 391 -19.81 8.70 32.65
C ASP A 391 -18.61 8.65 33.60
N ALA A 392 -18.18 7.47 34.07
CA ALA A 392 -17.04 7.31 34.95
C ALA A 392 -15.71 7.41 34.19
N ALA A 393 -15.62 6.84 32.98
CA ALA A 393 -14.46 6.97 32.12
C ALA A 393 -14.29 8.40 31.59
N ARG A 394 -15.40 9.09 31.29
CA ARG A 394 -15.40 10.52 30.96
C ARG A 394 -14.84 11.37 32.10
N ARG A 395 -15.24 11.09 33.36
CA ARG A 395 -14.73 11.80 34.54
C ARG A 395 -13.23 11.56 34.78
N ARG A 396 -12.78 10.30 34.70
CA ARG A 396 -11.34 9.97 34.85
C ARG A 396 -10.49 10.66 33.81
N PHE A 397 -10.93 10.68 32.55
CA PHE A 397 -10.19 11.35 31.48
C PHE A 397 -10.07 12.87 31.71
N ILE A 398 -11.17 13.54 32.10
CA ILE A 398 -11.15 14.97 32.44
C ILE A 398 -10.21 15.25 33.62
N GLU A 399 -10.16 14.33 34.60
CA GLU A 399 -9.32 14.47 35.79
C GLU A 399 -7.84 14.28 35.44
N THR A 400 -7.48 13.26 34.65
CA THR A 400 -6.12 13.04 34.14
C THR A 400 -5.62 14.21 33.30
N GLU A 401 -6.47 14.80 32.45
CA GLU A 401 -6.08 15.98 31.65
C GLU A 401 -5.93 17.24 32.50
N ARG A 402 -6.74 17.38 33.56
CA ARG A 402 -6.57 18.48 34.54
C ARG A 402 -5.26 18.35 35.31
N GLU A 403 -4.87 17.13 35.67
CA GLU A 403 -3.58 16.83 36.30
C GLU A 403 -2.39 17.09 35.34
N ASN A 404 -2.51 16.65 34.08
CA ASN A 404 -1.50 16.93 33.05
C ASN A 404 -1.31 18.43 32.82
N LYS A 405 -2.39 19.22 32.84
CA LYS A 405 -2.31 20.68 32.75
C LYS A 405 -1.55 21.29 33.93
N ILE A 406 -1.87 20.89 35.15
CA ILE A 406 -1.16 21.37 36.35
C ILE A 406 0.33 21.05 36.23
N ARG A 407 0.69 19.86 35.74
CA ARG A 407 2.09 19.49 35.51
C ARG A 407 2.77 20.36 34.46
N MET A 408 2.12 20.61 33.32
CA MET A 408 2.69 21.45 32.25
C MET A 408 2.87 22.91 32.68
N ASP A 409 1.92 23.45 33.45
CA ASP A 409 2.03 24.81 33.99
C ASP A 409 3.21 24.91 34.99
N ILE A 410 3.41 23.88 35.83
CA ILE A 410 4.58 23.78 36.74
C ILE A 410 5.90 23.68 35.95
N GLU A 411 5.95 22.88 34.88
CA GLU A 411 7.15 22.72 34.06
C GLU A 411 7.50 24.00 33.29
N ALA A 412 6.50 24.75 32.82
CA ALA A 412 6.70 26.03 32.15
C ALA A 412 7.21 27.12 33.12
N ASP A 413 6.68 27.15 34.34
CA ASP A 413 7.16 28.05 35.40
C ASP A 413 8.59 27.69 35.85
N ALA A 414 8.94 26.40 35.88
CA ALA A 414 10.30 25.95 36.20
C ALA A 414 11.31 26.32 35.10
N ALA A 415 10.94 26.14 33.83
CA ALA A 415 11.81 26.50 32.70
C ALA A 415 12.05 28.01 32.60
N THR A 416 11.05 28.83 32.97
CA THR A 416 11.25 30.29 33.06
C THR A 416 12.11 30.67 34.25
N ALA A 417 12.09 29.93 35.37
CA ALA A 417 12.97 30.22 36.51
C ALA A 417 14.46 29.91 36.22
N GLU A 418 14.76 28.86 35.46
CA GLU A 418 16.15 28.50 35.10
C GLU A 418 16.81 29.54 34.17
N ASP A 419 16.04 30.16 33.28
CA ASP A 419 16.53 31.20 32.36
C ASP A 419 16.92 32.51 33.09
N TRP A 420 16.33 32.78 34.26
CA TRP A 420 16.74 33.89 35.14
C TRP A 420 18.03 33.60 35.90
N THR A 421 18.30 32.35 36.27
CA THR A 421 19.55 31.99 36.95
C THR A 421 20.77 31.96 36.02
N ALA A 422 20.57 31.70 34.72
CA ALA A 422 21.66 31.73 33.73
C ALA A 422 22.11 33.16 33.35
N GLY A 423 21.27 34.17 33.60
CA GLY A 423 21.58 35.57 33.31
C GLY A 423 22.55 36.25 34.29
N ASP A 424 22.64 35.74 35.52
CA ASP A 424 23.49 36.32 36.57
C ASP A 424 24.95 35.86 36.50
N ASP A 425 25.24 34.71 35.88
CA ASP A 425 26.63 34.24 35.70
C ASP A 425 27.40 34.99 34.59
N LEU A 426 26.68 35.69 33.69
CA LEU A 426 27.27 36.46 32.59
C LEU A 426 27.88 37.82 33.01
N TRP A 427 27.70 38.25 34.25
CA TRP A 427 28.25 39.51 34.78
C TRP A 427 29.49 39.34 35.67
N SER A 428 29.98 38.12 35.86
CA SER A 428 31.12 37.83 36.76
C SER A 428 32.51 37.82 36.09
N GLY A 429 32.61 38.12 34.78
CA GLY A 429 33.85 37.96 34.00
C GLY A 429 34.43 39.22 33.36
N LEU A 430 34.09 40.43 33.83
CA LEU A 430 34.52 41.71 33.21
C LEU A 430 35.52 42.53 34.03
N ASP A 431 36.19 41.95 35.02
CA ASP A 431 37.35 42.55 35.69
C ASP A 431 38.57 41.61 35.54
N ASP A 432 39.32 41.78 34.45
CA ASP A 432 40.79 41.61 34.35
C ASP A 432 41.35 42.02 32.98
#